data_AF-A0A7W5MXD8-F1
#
_entry.id   AF-A0A7W5MXD8-F1
#
_cell.length_a   1.000
_cell.length_b   1.000
_cell.length_c   1.000
_cell.angle_alpha   90.00
_cell.angle_beta   90.00
_cell.angle_gamma   90.00
#
_symmetry.space_group_name_H-M   'P 1'
#
loop_
_entity.id
_entity.type
_entity.pdbx_description
1 polymer ?
#
loop_
_entity_poly.entity_id
_entity_poly.type
_entity_poly.pdbx_seq_one_letter_code
_entity_poly.pdbx_strand_id
1 'polypeptide(L)' 'MDDKTKTRILGVIERAPQWLRNDLAAKDPAARARAEEALAAMLVDAIGVSQAADD' A
#
# COMPACT_ATOMS: atom_id res chain seq x y z
N MET A 1 -12.36 4.34 11.62
CA MET A 1 -11.86 4.23 10.23
C MET A 1 -13.04 4.52 9.33
N ASP A 2 -12.96 5.62 8.60
CA ASP A 2 -14.01 6.04 7.68
C ASP A 2 -14.03 5.15 6.43
N ASP A 3 -15.22 4.92 5.85
CA ASP A 3 -15.38 4.08 4.67
C ASP A 3 -14.56 4.58 3.47
N LYS A 4 -14.38 5.90 3.34
CA LYS A 4 -13.50 6.54 2.32
C LYS A 4 -12.05 6.04 2.43
N THR A 5 -11.52 5.93 3.65
CA THR A 5 -10.15 5.47 3.90
C THR A 5 -10.02 3.98 3.60
N LYS A 6 -11.01 3.18 3.97
CA LYS A 6 -11.05 1.74 3.65
C LYS A 6 -11.05 1.48 2.14
N THR A 7 -11.88 2.21 1.38
CA THR A 7 -11.93 2.09 -0.08
C THR A 7 -10.60 2.44 -0.74
N ARG A 8 -9.89 3.46 -0.23
CA ARG A 8 -8.56 3.82 -0.75
C ARG A 8 -7.51 2.74 -0.50
N ILE A 9 -7.48 2.20 0.73
CA ILE A 9 -6.57 1.09 1.08
C ILE A 9 -6.82 -0.10 0.16
N LEU A 10 -8.09 -0.48 -0.04
CA LEU A 10 -8.45 -1.58 -0.95
C LEU A 10 -8.00 -1.30 -2.39
N GLY A 11 -8.20 -0.07 -2.89
CA GLY A 11 -7.75 0.32 -4.22
C GLY A 11 -6.22 0.23 -4.41
N VAL A 12 -5.43 0.53 -3.38
CA VAL A 12 -3.97 0.34 -3.40
C VAL A 12 -3.61 -1.15 -3.47
N ILE A 13 -4.28 -1.99 -2.67
CA ILE A 13 -4.04 -3.45 -2.65
C ILE A 13 -4.43 -4.10 -3.99
N GLU A 14 -5.54 -3.68 -4.58
CA GLU A 14 -5.97 -4.15 -5.91
C GLU A 14 -4.95 -3.81 -7.00
N ARG A 15 -4.39 -2.59 -6.93
CA ARG A 15 -3.39 -2.08 -7.88
C ARG A 15 -1.95 -2.50 -7.57
N ALA A 16 -1.72 -3.25 -6.49
CA ALA A 16 -0.39 -3.71 -6.12
C ALA A 16 0.28 -4.47 -7.29
N PRO A 17 1.53 -4.13 -7.66
CA PRO A 17 2.23 -4.83 -8.73
C PRO A 17 2.45 -6.32 -8.43
N GLN A 18 2.58 -7.15 -9.47
CA GLN A 18 2.82 -8.58 -9.28
C GLN A 18 4.13 -8.87 -8.53
N TRP A 19 5.19 -8.09 -8.79
CA TRP A 19 6.46 -8.23 -8.07
C TRP A 19 6.30 -8.00 -6.56
N LEU A 20 5.43 -7.07 -6.15
CA LEU A 20 5.17 -6.74 -4.75
C LEU A 20 4.46 -7.90 -4.04
N ARG A 21 3.49 -8.53 -4.72
CA ARG A 21 2.81 -9.72 -4.21
C ARG A 21 3.76 -10.91 -4.08
N ASN A 22 4.67 -11.08 -5.04
CA ASN A 22 5.67 -12.14 -5.00
C ASN A 22 6.67 -11.94 -3.86
N ASP A 23 7.20 -10.73 -3.68
CA ASP A 23 8.14 -10.42 -2.61
C ASP A 23 7.48 -10.49 -1.22
N LEU A 24 6.20 -10.11 -1.09
CA LEU A 24 5.43 -10.32 0.16
C LEU A 24 5.26 -11.80 0.51
N ALA A 25 5.09 -12.66 -0.50
CA ALA A 25 4.96 -14.11 -0.33
C ALA A 25 6.32 -14.83 -0.22
N ALA A 26 7.44 -14.12 -0.37
CA ALA A 26 8.76 -14.71 -0.36
C ALA A 26 9.14 -15.22 1.05
N LYS A 27 9.89 -16.31 1.08
CA LYS A 27 10.49 -16.82 2.33
C LYS A 27 11.70 -16.02 2.79
N ASP A 28 12.29 -15.23 1.88
CA ASP A 28 13.41 -14.35 2.17
C ASP A 28 12.91 -13.12 2.95
N PRO A 29 13.36 -12.92 4.21
CA PRO A 29 12.97 -11.76 5.00
C PRO A 29 13.34 -10.43 4.36
N ALA A 30 14.45 -10.36 3.59
CA ALA A 30 14.87 -9.12 2.96
C ALA A 30 13.97 -8.72 1.79
N ALA A 31 13.53 -9.69 0.98
CA ALA A 31 12.53 -9.47 -0.06
C ALA A 31 11.19 -9.02 0.54
N ARG A 32 10.73 -9.68 1.61
CA ARG A 32 9.48 -9.31 2.27
C ARG A 32 9.54 -7.89 2.86
N ALA A 33 10.63 -7.53 3.53
CA ALA A 33 10.82 -6.20 4.09
C ALA A 33 10.76 -5.09 3.02
N ARG A 34 11.44 -5.28 1.87
CA ARG A 34 11.33 -4.33 0.74
C ARG A 34 9.90 -4.19 0.24
N ALA A 35 9.15 -5.28 0.19
CA ALA A 35 7.77 -5.24 -0.25
C ALA A 35 6.84 -4.55 0.77
N GLU A 36 7.05 -4.79 2.06
CA GLU A 36 6.32 -4.09 3.12
C GLU A 36 6.58 -2.57 3.08
N GLU A 37 7.84 -2.15 2.90
CA GLU A 37 8.21 -0.73 2.76
C GLU A 37 7.56 -0.08 1.53
N ALA A 38 7.60 -0.75 0.38
CA ALA A 38 6.98 -0.24 -0.83
C ALA A 38 5.45 -0.15 -0.70
N LEU A 39 4.81 -1.14 -0.08
CA LEU A 39 3.38 -1.10 0.20
C LEU A 39 3.02 0.04 1.16
N ALA A 40 3.83 0.25 2.21
CA ALA A 40 3.64 1.34 3.14
C ALA A 40 3.72 2.70 2.43
N ALA A 41 4.71 2.91 1.55
CA ALA A 41 4.83 4.14 0.77
C ALA A 41 3.60 4.39 -0.13
N MET A 42 3.08 3.34 -0.79
CA MET A 42 1.87 3.45 -1.61
C MET A 42 0.61 3.79 -0.79
N LEU A 43 0.49 3.23 0.42
CA LEU A 43 -0.61 3.52 1.32
C LEU A 43 -0.53 4.95 1.88
N VAL A 44 0.67 5.40 2.26
CA VAL A 44 0.90 6.78 2.71
C VAL A 44 0.58 7.77 1.61
N ASP A 45 0.97 7.51 0.36
CA ASP A 45 0.61 8.36 -0.78
C ASP A 45 -0.92 8.42 -0.98
N ALA A 46 -1.60 7.27 -1.02
CA ALA A 46 -3.04 7.21 -1.23
C ALA A 46 -3.88 7.88 -0.12
N ILE A 47 -3.40 7.83 1.13
CA ILE A 47 -4.05 8.46 2.28
C ILE A 47 -3.63 9.93 2.43
N GLY A 48 -2.35 10.25 2.21
CA GLY A 48 -1.79 11.61 2.29
C GLY A 48 -2.37 12.55 1.23
N VAL A 49 -2.58 12.06 0.00
CA VAL A 49 -3.33 12.79 -1.05
C VAL A 49 -4.77 13.11 -0.62
N SER A 50 -5.35 12.35 0.30
CA SER A 50 -6.68 12.64 0.85
C SER A 50 -6.71 13.86 1.76
N GLN A 51 -5.64 14.10 2.52
CA GLN A 51 -5.60 15.21 3.47
C GLN A 51 -5.37 16.57 2.80
N ALA A 52 -4.77 16.59 1.60
CA ALA A 52 -4.53 17.82 0.85
C ALA A 52 -5.73 18.28 0.00
N ALA A 53 -6.76 17.44 -0.18
CA ALA A 53 -7.95 17.76 -0.97
C ALA A 53 -9.16 18.18 -0.11
N ASP A 54 -9.00 18.22 1.20
CA ASP A 54 -10.02 18.61 2.18
C ASP A 54 -9.59 19.89 2.96
N ASP A 55 -8.71 20.74 2.39
CA ASP A 55 -8.28 22.08 2.90
C ASP A 55 -8.62 23.19 1.87
#